data_AF-A0A955CCC4-F1
#
_entry.id   AF-A0A955CCC4-F1
#
_cell.length_a   1.000
_cell.length_b   1.000
_cell.length_c   1.000
_cell.angle_alpha   90.00
_cell.angle_beta   90.00
_cell.angle_gamma   90.00
#
_symmetry.space_group_name_H-M   'P 1'
#
loop_
_entity.id
_entity.type
_entity.pdbx_description
1 polymer ?
#
loop_
_entity_poly.entity_id
_entity_poly.type
_entity_poly.pdbx_seq_one_letter_code
_entity_poly.pdbx_strand_id
1 'polypeptide(L)'
;MMKSKRCLPAIIAGCLVVSLVLIGLIASFDGMSGARAGDAQASAQAAVAEIPAGGEAVASALGRMIVADTGRRVGTERLAEMAERFQQRCERPAIPIPQLCFAPDTPDEVISQYAATAGPRFFQIDRWSLTASGVTGGAGDPITLTYSFPPDGTTIPAISGVSFPSGINSFRSWMNGLYGSELVWRPIFDGVFARWSQVAGISYVYEPSDDGAQTNFSPGILGVRGDLRICGKVLDGNSGVLAYNNFPDDGDMVFDAGDSFFNDMSNSSLRLRNVAAHEHGHGIGELHVCPLDEIKLMEPIASVAFDGPQHDDIRNAHGHYGDPFEPDNTPGTATDLGGLAIS
;
A
#
# COMPACT_ATOMS: atom_id res chain seq x y z
N MET A 1 23.31 -73.63 25.52
CA MET A 1 23.60 -73.83 24.08
C MET A 1 22.80 -72.82 23.27
N MET A 2 23.48 -72.12 22.36
CA MET A 2 22.96 -71.27 21.26
C MET A 2 22.21 -69.98 21.64
N LYS A 3 22.33 -68.86 20.93
CA LYS A 3 23.43 -68.15 20.23
C LYS A 3 22.86 -66.74 19.98
N SER A 4 23.70 -65.72 20.08
CA SER A 4 23.39 -64.31 19.86
C SER A 4 22.85 -64.00 18.46
N LYS A 5 22.08 -62.91 18.32
CA LYS A 5 22.17 -61.89 17.23
C LYS A 5 21.18 -60.72 17.44
N ARG A 6 21.74 -59.61 17.94
CA ARG A 6 21.56 -58.20 17.53
C ARG A 6 20.13 -57.66 17.28
N CYS A 7 19.67 -56.80 18.20
CA CYS A 7 18.92 -55.58 17.87
C CYS A 7 19.76 -54.67 16.94
N LEU A 8 19.09 -53.77 16.21
CA LEU A 8 19.58 -52.88 15.13
C LEU A 8 19.66 -53.59 13.76
N PRO A 9 18.62 -53.48 12.90
CA PRO A 9 18.47 -52.29 12.05
C PRO A 9 17.01 -52.00 11.61
N ALA A 10 16.33 -51.01 12.22
CA ALA A 10 15.06 -50.49 11.68
C ALA A 10 14.92 -48.96 11.75
N ILE A 11 15.89 -48.27 12.37
CA ILE A 11 15.89 -46.81 12.51
C ILE A 11 16.81 -46.15 11.47
N ILE A 12 17.65 -46.92 10.75
CA ILE A 12 18.61 -46.36 9.78
C ILE A 12 18.04 -46.30 8.34
N ALA A 13 16.95 -47.01 8.04
CA ALA A 13 16.30 -46.94 6.71
C ALA A 13 15.36 -45.73 6.56
N GLY A 14 14.75 -45.25 7.66
CA GLY A 14 13.86 -44.07 7.64
C GLY A 14 14.60 -42.74 7.51
N CYS A 15 15.84 -42.64 7.99
CA CYS A 15 16.64 -41.42 7.89
C CYS A 15 17.38 -41.26 6.54
N LEU A 16 17.53 -42.33 5.74
CA LEU A 16 18.26 -42.25 4.46
C LEU A 16 17.37 -41.74 3.30
N VAL A 17 16.06 -42.02 3.34
CA VAL A 17 15.11 -41.55 2.31
C VAL A 17 14.80 -40.06 2.48
N VAL A 18 14.75 -39.57 3.72
CA VAL A 18 14.53 -38.15 4.02
C VAL A 18 15.74 -37.29 3.60
N SER A 19 16.97 -37.80 3.71
CA SER A 19 18.17 -37.07 3.29
C SER A 19 18.39 -37.05 1.77
N LEU A 20 17.89 -38.04 1.02
CA LEU A 20 18.00 -38.06 -0.46
C LEU A 20 16.98 -37.16 -1.15
N VAL A 21 15.80 -36.96 -0.56
CA VAL A 21 14.83 -35.95 -1.02
C VAL A 21 15.31 -34.53 -0.71
N LEU A 22 16.02 -34.34 0.40
CA LEU A 22 16.62 -33.05 0.77
C LEU A 22 17.80 -32.64 -0.14
N ILE A 23 18.58 -33.60 -0.64
CA ILE A 23 19.70 -33.34 -1.59
C ILE A 23 19.18 -33.12 -3.02
N GLY A 24 18.03 -33.70 -3.38
CA GLY A 24 17.37 -33.45 -4.67
C GLY A 24 16.73 -32.06 -4.79
N LEU A 25 16.24 -31.49 -3.67
CA LEU A 25 15.56 -30.17 -3.67
C LEU A 25 16.52 -28.98 -3.68
N ILE A 26 17.79 -29.15 -3.28
CA ILE A 26 18.80 -28.07 -3.29
C ILE A 26 19.39 -27.87 -4.71
N ALA A 27 19.24 -28.84 -5.61
CA ALA A 27 19.85 -28.80 -6.95
C ALA A 27 18.94 -28.26 -8.08
N SER A 28 17.83 -27.58 -7.77
CA SER A 28 16.93 -27.00 -8.80
C SER A 28 16.73 -25.48 -8.71
N PHE A 29 17.46 -24.81 -7.81
CA PHE A 29 17.55 -23.34 -7.81
C PHE A 29 18.72 -22.89 -8.67
N ASP A 30 18.56 -23.01 -9.99
CA ASP A 30 19.27 -22.15 -10.92
C ASP A 30 18.33 -21.81 -12.08
N GLY A 31 17.67 -20.66 -11.92
CA GLY A 31 17.02 -19.86 -12.96
C GLY A 31 15.76 -20.40 -13.60
N MET A 32 14.56 -20.22 -13.01
CA MET A 32 13.30 -20.37 -13.77
C MET A 32 12.18 -19.39 -13.37
N SER A 33 11.75 -18.64 -14.38
CA SER A 33 10.63 -17.70 -14.43
C SER A 33 9.25 -18.34 -14.25
N GLY A 34 8.35 -17.61 -13.56
CA GLY A 34 6.93 -17.35 -13.89
C GLY A 34 5.90 -18.49 -14.03
N ALA A 35 6.26 -19.71 -14.43
CA ALA A 35 5.30 -20.77 -14.77
C ALA A 35 5.30 -21.97 -13.80
N ARG A 36 6.24 -22.04 -12.84
CA ARG A 36 6.48 -23.25 -12.02
C ARG A 36 5.80 -23.30 -10.65
N ALA A 37 5.17 -22.23 -10.19
CA ALA A 37 4.48 -22.24 -8.89
C ALA A 37 3.26 -23.19 -8.90
N GLY A 38 2.49 -23.18 -10.00
CA GLY A 38 1.35 -24.09 -10.18
C GLY A 38 1.76 -25.56 -10.30
N ASP A 39 2.86 -25.84 -11.01
CA ASP A 39 3.37 -27.20 -11.21
C ASP A 39 3.97 -27.81 -9.93
N ALA A 40 4.63 -26.99 -9.10
CA ALA A 40 5.15 -27.42 -7.80
C ALA A 40 4.02 -27.74 -6.80
N GLN A 41 2.95 -26.94 -6.81
CA GLN A 41 1.77 -27.15 -5.96
C GLN A 41 0.98 -28.40 -6.37
N ALA A 42 0.80 -28.63 -7.68
CA ALA A 42 0.16 -29.84 -8.21
C ALA A 42 0.98 -31.10 -7.92
N SER A 43 2.31 -31.02 -8.01
CA SER A 43 3.22 -32.14 -7.72
C SER A 43 3.22 -32.51 -6.24
N ALA A 44 3.14 -31.52 -5.34
CA ALA A 44 3.02 -31.77 -3.90
C ALA A 44 1.68 -32.41 -3.53
N GLN A 45 0.58 -32.01 -4.17
CA GLN A 45 -0.75 -32.60 -3.96
C GLN A 45 -0.83 -34.05 -4.48
N ALA A 46 -0.20 -34.34 -5.62
CA ALA A 46 -0.12 -35.69 -6.17
C ALA A 46 0.68 -36.65 -5.27
N ALA A 47 1.78 -36.17 -4.67
CA ALA A 47 2.61 -36.97 -3.75
C ALA A 47 1.89 -37.35 -2.43
N VAL A 48 0.93 -36.53 -1.98
CA VAL A 48 0.11 -36.82 -0.79
C VAL A 48 -0.92 -37.93 -1.07
N ALA A 49 -1.37 -38.08 -2.32
CA ALA A 49 -2.39 -39.05 -2.72
C ALA A 49 -1.87 -40.52 -2.78
N GLU A 50 -0.55 -40.74 -2.78
CA GLU A 50 0.05 -42.09 -2.85
C GLU A 50 0.32 -42.74 -1.48
N ILE A 51 -0.10 -42.11 -0.38
CA ILE A 51 0.18 -42.59 0.99
C ILE A 51 -0.90 -43.61 1.44
N PRO A 52 -0.53 -44.81 1.94
CA PRO A 52 -1.51 -45.83 2.34
C PRO A 52 -2.42 -45.41 3.50
N ALA A 53 -3.67 -45.88 3.46
CA ALA A 53 -4.70 -45.59 4.47
C ALA A 53 -4.23 -45.96 5.89
N GLY A 54 -4.17 -44.95 6.77
CA GLY A 54 -3.68 -45.05 8.15
C GLY A 54 -2.71 -43.92 8.55
N GLY A 55 -2.08 -43.25 7.58
CA GLY A 55 -1.20 -42.09 7.79
C GLY A 55 -1.82 -40.72 7.47
N GLU A 56 -3.10 -40.70 7.10
CA GLU A 56 -3.79 -39.56 6.47
C GLU A 56 -3.77 -38.27 7.30
N ALA A 57 -3.87 -38.37 8.62
CA ALA A 57 -3.85 -37.19 9.50
C ALA A 57 -2.47 -36.49 9.53
N VAL A 58 -1.38 -37.26 9.54
CA VAL A 58 0.00 -36.75 9.59
C VAL A 58 0.43 -36.24 8.21
N ALA A 59 0.05 -36.96 7.14
CA ALA A 59 0.29 -36.54 5.76
C ALA A 59 -0.47 -35.26 5.38
N SER A 60 -1.74 -35.15 5.77
CA SER A 60 -2.52 -33.92 5.59
C SER A 60 -1.95 -32.74 6.40
N ALA A 61 -1.49 -32.98 7.62
CA ALA A 61 -0.87 -31.94 8.45
C ALA A 61 0.46 -31.45 7.85
N LEU A 62 1.32 -32.36 7.40
CA LEU A 62 2.57 -32.04 6.70
C LEU A 62 2.33 -31.36 5.36
N GLY A 63 1.34 -31.81 4.57
CA GLY A 63 0.97 -31.19 3.30
C GLY A 63 0.49 -29.74 3.49
N ARG A 64 -0.34 -29.48 4.52
CA ARG A 64 -0.76 -28.10 4.86
C ARG A 64 0.41 -27.26 5.35
N MET A 65 1.33 -27.82 6.14
CA MET A 65 2.54 -27.13 6.58
C MET A 65 3.47 -26.80 5.40
N ILE A 66 3.67 -27.71 4.46
CA ILE A 66 4.53 -27.50 3.29
C ILE A 66 3.91 -26.48 2.36
N VAL A 67 2.61 -26.53 2.10
CA VAL A 67 1.92 -25.52 1.28
C VAL A 67 1.92 -24.16 1.96
N ALA A 68 1.71 -24.10 3.28
CA ALA A 68 1.80 -22.85 4.04
C ALA A 68 3.24 -22.30 4.09
N ASP A 69 4.26 -23.14 4.26
CA ASP A 69 5.67 -22.75 4.24
C ASP A 69 6.12 -22.32 2.84
N THR A 70 5.67 -23.01 1.79
CA THR A 70 5.94 -22.64 0.40
C THR A 70 5.25 -21.33 0.03
N GLY A 71 3.98 -21.14 0.42
CA GLY A 71 3.26 -19.88 0.21
C GLY A 71 3.92 -18.71 0.96
N ARG A 72 4.40 -18.97 2.19
CA ARG A 72 5.14 -17.97 3.00
C ARG A 72 6.49 -17.66 2.37
N ARG A 73 7.22 -18.67 1.90
CA ARG A 73 8.52 -18.54 1.23
C ARG A 73 8.42 -17.82 -0.11
N VAL A 74 7.42 -18.13 -0.92
CA VAL A 74 7.16 -17.42 -2.19
C VAL A 74 6.78 -15.96 -1.92
N GLY A 75 5.99 -15.69 -0.88
CA GLY A 75 5.73 -14.33 -0.41
C GLY A 75 7.01 -13.59 -0.01
N THR A 76 7.82 -14.19 0.86
CA THR A 76 9.09 -13.61 1.32
C THR A 76 10.15 -13.52 0.23
N GLU A 77 10.18 -14.43 -0.75
CA GLU A 77 11.09 -14.39 -1.90
C GLU A 77 10.73 -13.24 -2.84
N ARG A 78 9.43 -13.00 -3.07
CA ARG A 78 8.96 -11.85 -3.84
C ARG A 78 9.28 -10.52 -3.14
N LEU A 79 9.20 -10.50 -1.81
CA LEU A 79 9.56 -9.35 -0.97
C LEU A 79 11.09 -9.14 -0.89
N ALA A 80 11.88 -10.21 -0.81
CA ALA A 80 13.34 -10.15 -0.85
C ALA A 80 13.87 -9.73 -2.24
N GLU A 81 13.21 -10.17 -3.32
CA GLU A 81 13.51 -9.73 -4.69
C GLU A 81 13.18 -8.25 -4.88
N MET A 82 12.14 -7.73 -4.21
CA MET A 82 11.83 -6.29 -4.16
C MET A 82 12.93 -5.50 -3.43
N ALA A 83 13.46 -6.03 -2.33
CA ALA A 83 14.55 -5.40 -1.56
C ALA A 83 15.88 -5.37 -2.34
N GLU A 84 16.30 -6.47 -2.98
CA GLU A 84 17.53 -6.51 -3.77
C GLU A 84 17.49 -5.58 -5.00
N ARG A 85 16.32 -5.44 -5.63
CA ARG A 85 16.15 -4.53 -6.79
C ARG A 85 16.06 -3.06 -6.39
N PHE A 86 15.62 -2.72 -5.17
CA PHE A 86 15.69 -1.36 -4.65
C PHE A 86 17.15 -0.88 -4.58
N GLN A 87 18.07 -1.76 -4.16
CA GLN A 87 19.49 -1.46 -4.06
C GLN A 87 20.18 -1.28 -5.42
N GLN A 88 19.67 -1.90 -6.50
CA GLN A 88 20.21 -1.74 -7.85
C GLN A 88 19.79 -0.44 -8.58
N ARG A 89 18.93 0.41 -7.98
CA ARG A 89 18.26 1.52 -8.68
C ARG A 89 18.77 2.94 -8.36
N CYS A 90 19.88 3.07 -7.62
CA CYS A 90 20.54 4.36 -7.38
C CYS A 90 21.13 5.05 -8.65
N GLU A 91 20.91 4.54 -9.86
CA GLU A 91 21.62 4.95 -11.08
C GLU A 91 20.76 5.40 -12.29
N ARG A 92 19.46 5.74 -12.12
CA ARG A 92 18.64 6.33 -13.20
C ARG A 92 17.84 7.55 -12.71
N PRO A 93 17.58 8.58 -13.55
CA PRO A 93 16.84 9.76 -13.12
C PRO A 93 15.39 9.33 -12.86
N ALA A 94 15.06 9.22 -11.57
CA ALA A 94 13.89 8.53 -11.08
C ALA A 94 12.77 9.52 -10.81
N ILE A 95 11.58 9.25 -11.35
CA ILE A 95 10.34 9.61 -10.65
C ILE A 95 10.47 8.99 -9.26
N PRO A 96 10.36 9.76 -8.17
CA PRO A 96 10.43 9.20 -6.83
C PRO A 96 9.37 8.10 -6.71
N ILE A 97 9.80 6.90 -6.30
CA ILE A 97 8.95 5.71 -6.24
C ILE A 97 7.87 5.97 -5.17
N PRO A 98 6.57 5.80 -5.47
CA PRO A 98 5.51 5.90 -4.49
C PRO A 98 5.82 5.09 -3.22
N GLN A 99 5.51 5.67 -2.08
CA GLN A 99 5.54 4.96 -0.81
C GLN A 99 4.26 4.12 -0.66
N LEU A 100 4.37 3.02 0.09
CA LEU A 100 3.33 2.00 0.19
C LEU A 100 2.73 2.00 1.60
N CYS A 101 1.40 2.07 1.72
CA CYS A 101 0.74 1.84 3.01
C CYS A 101 0.54 0.35 3.24
N PHE A 102 0.91 -0.13 4.42
CA PHE A 102 0.86 -1.54 4.78
C PHE A 102 -0.26 -1.89 5.76
N ALA A 103 -0.80 -3.09 5.63
CA ALA A 103 -1.76 -3.65 6.56
C ALA A 103 -1.11 -3.90 7.94
N PRO A 104 -1.85 -3.76 9.06
CA PRO A 104 -1.31 -3.97 10.41
C PRO A 104 -0.71 -5.35 10.67
N ASP A 105 -1.13 -6.37 9.93
CA ASP A 105 -0.66 -7.75 10.06
C ASP A 105 0.49 -8.08 9.09
N THR A 106 1.01 -7.10 8.36
CA THR A 106 2.19 -7.25 7.51
C THR A 106 3.39 -7.70 8.35
N PRO A 107 4.16 -8.73 7.94
CA PRO A 107 5.28 -9.23 8.74
C PRO A 107 6.34 -8.17 9.06
N ASP A 108 6.81 -8.13 10.31
CA ASP A 108 7.83 -7.16 10.79
C ASP A 108 9.09 -7.11 9.92
N GLU A 109 9.50 -8.24 9.34
CA GLU A 109 10.66 -8.28 8.43
C GLU A 109 10.46 -7.37 7.22
N VAL A 110 9.26 -7.39 6.62
CA VAL A 110 8.90 -6.52 5.49
C VAL A 110 8.89 -5.07 5.93
N ILE A 111 8.21 -4.77 7.03
CA ILE A 111 8.12 -3.41 7.56
C ILE A 111 9.50 -2.87 7.91
N SER A 112 10.38 -3.67 8.51
CA SER A 112 11.72 -3.24 8.91
C SER A 112 12.59 -2.82 7.73
N GLN A 113 12.43 -3.47 6.58
CA GLN A 113 13.13 -3.11 5.34
C GLN A 113 12.63 -1.77 4.78
N TYR A 114 11.32 -1.51 4.85
CA TYR A 114 10.72 -0.26 4.39
C TYR A 114 10.92 0.91 5.37
N ALA A 115 10.85 0.65 6.68
CA ALA A 115 11.07 1.63 7.74
C ALA A 115 12.47 2.25 7.70
N ALA A 116 13.45 1.58 7.11
CA ALA A 116 14.78 2.13 6.87
C ALA A 116 14.78 3.33 5.90
N THR A 117 13.72 3.51 5.11
CA THR A 117 13.52 4.66 4.21
C THR A 117 12.67 5.76 4.83
N ALA A 118 12.04 5.50 5.98
CA ALA A 118 11.28 6.49 6.72
C ALA A 118 12.22 7.49 7.41
N GLY A 119 11.81 8.75 7.40
CA GLY A 119 12.62 9.85 7.90
C GLY A 119 12.28 10.26 9.33
N PRO A 120 12.90 11.36 9.81
CA PRO A 120 12.47 11.99 11.04
C PRO A 120 11.05 12.55 10.92
N ARG A 121 10.52 13.12 12.00
CA ARG A 121 9.26 13.90 11.99
C ARG A 121 9.28 15.02 10.95
N PHE A 122 8.11 15.32 10.37
CA PHE A 122 7.93 16.34 9.31
C PHE A 122 8.77 16.08 8.05
N PHE A 123 8.86 14.81 7.63
CA PHE A 123 9.64 14.42 6.45
C PHE A 123 8.80 14.59 5.18
N GLN A 124 9.34 15.28 4.19
CA GLN A 124 8.62 15.63 2.96
C GLN A 124 9.56 15.75 1.76
N ILE A 125 8.98 15.66 0.56
CA ILE A 125 9.62 15.88 -0.74
C ILE A 125 9.21 17.26 -1.30
N ASP A 126 9.15 17.41 -2.62
CA ASP A 126 8.69 18.63 -3.27
C ASP A 126 7.17 18.73 -3.19
N ARG A 127 6.68 19.96 -3.13
CA ARG A 127 5.24 20.29 -3.21
C ARG A 127 4.76 20.31 -4.65
N TRP A 128 3.44 20.42 -4.84
CA TRP A 128 2.83 20.71 -6.15
C TRP A 128 3.40 21.99 -6.74
N SER A 129 3.84 21.93 -8.00
CA SER A 129 4.31 23.05 -8.82
C SER A 129 3.26 23.53 -9.83
N LEU A 130 2.37 22.62 -10.26
CA LEU A 130 1.31 22.90 -11.22
C LEU A 130 0.05 22.09 -10.92
N THR A 131 -1.10 22.75 -10.90
CA THR A 131 -2.42 22.12 -10.76
C THR A 131 -3.29 22.42 -11.98
N ALA A 132 -4.47 21.82 -12.07
CA ALA A 132 -5.51 22.16 -13.04
C ALA A 132 -5.91 23.65 -12.95
N SER A 133 -5.73 24.27 -11.79
CA SER A 133 -6.01 25.69 -11.54
C SER A 133 -4.84 26.62 -11.93
N GLY A 134 -3.72 26.07 -12.37
CA GLY A 134 -2.53 26.81 -12.79
C GLY A 134 -1.31 26.59 -11.90
N VAL A 135 -0.29 27.41 -12.11
CA VAL A 135 0.98 27.37 -11.36
C VAL A 135 0.73 27.63 -9.88
N THR A 136 1.46 26.92 -9.03
CA THR A 136 1.41 27.11 -7.59
C THR A 136 2.43 28.16 -7.13
N GLY A 137 2.27 28.64 -5.89
CA GLY A 137 3.21 29.55 -5.25
C GLY A 137 4.41 28.86 -4.59
N GLY A 138 5.14 29.60 -3.78
CA GLY A 138 6.24 29.09 -2.96
C GLY A 138 5.76 28.56 -1.60
N ALA A 139 6.63 27.88 -0.86
CA ALA A 139 6.33 27.31 0.47
C ALA A 139 5.46 28.23 1.35
N GLY A 140 4.38 27.69 1.91
CA GLY A 140 3.36 28.44 2.66
C GLY A 140 2.19 28.93 1.81
N ASP A 141 2.37 29.09 0.48
CA ASP A 141 1.28 29.54 -0.38
C ASP A 141 0.21 28.46 -0.54
N PRO A 142 -1.08 28.79 -0.34
CA PRO A 142 -2.17 27.85 -0.46
C PRO A 142 -2.42 27.43 -1.92
N ILE A 143 -3.00 26.26 -2.12
CA ILE A 143 -3.33 25.73 -3.46
C ILE A 143 -4.76 25.22 -3.56
N THR A 144 -5.22 25.03 -4.79
CA THR A 144 -6.46 24.31 -5.09
C THR A 144 -6.14 23.05 -5.88
N LEU A 145 -6.55 21.90 -5.35
CA LEU A 145 -6.49 20.61 -6.03
C LEU A 145 -7.88 20.16 -6.44
N THR A 146 -8.01 19.60 -7.62
CA THR A 146 -9.21 18.91 -8.05
C THR A 146 -9.08 17.41 -7.83
N TYR A 147 -10.16 16.70 -7.48
CA TYR A 147 -10.13 15.24 -7.39
C TYR A 147 -11.28 14.61 -8.18
N SER A 148 -11.03 13.43 -8.71
CA SER A 148 -11.98 12.71 -9.57
C SER A 148 -11.83 11.20 -9.40
N PHE A 149 -12.82 10.45 -9.90
CA PHE A 149 -12.81 8.99 -9.90
C PHE A 149 -12.86 8.50 -11.35
N PRO A 150 -11.75 8.01 -11.92
CA PRO A 150 -11.75 7.52 -13.29
C PRO A 150 -12.80 6.44 -13.52
N PRO A 151 -13.36 6.31 -14.74
CA PRO A 151 -14.21 5.19 -15.08
C PRO A 151 -13.49 3.86 -14.84
N ASP A 152 -14.24 2.84 -14.44
CA ASP A 152 -13.72 1.47 -14.50
C ASP A 152 -13.33 1.15 -15.95
N GLY A 153 -12.25 0.37 -16.13
CA GLY A 153 -11.66 0.17 -17.46
C GLY A 153 -10.47 1.10 -17.76
N THR A 154 -10.28 2.18 -17.00
CA THR A 154 -9.13 3.08 -17.14
C THR A 154 -7.83 2.31 -16.91
N THR A 155 -6.82 2.54 -17.74
CA THR A 155 -5.52 1.87 -17.60
C THR A 155 -4.71 2.47 -16.47
N ILE A 156 -4.26 1.62 -15.55
CA ILE A 156 -3.30 1.95 -14.49
C ILE A 156 -1.95 1.36 -14.90
N PRO A 157 -0.92 2.18 -15.15
CA PRO A 157 0.36 1.68 -15.62
C PRO A 157 1.08 0.86 -14.55
N ALA A 158 2.13 0.15 -14.96
CA ALA A 158 3.03 -0.50 -14.03
C ALA A 158 3.84 0.56 -13.29
N ILE A 159 4.06 0.36 -12.00
CA ILE A 159 4.93 1.25 -11.23
C ILE A 159 6.32 0.62 -11.15
N SER A 160 7.26 1.29 -11.83
CA SER A 160 8.66 0.93 -11.78
C SER A 160 9.19 1.20 -10.36
N GLY A 161 9.61 0.16 -9.65
CA GLY A 161 10.09 0.30 -8.27
C GLY A 161 9.50 -0.72 -7.31
N VAL A 162 8.18 -0.91 -7.38
CA VAL A 162 7.38 -1.74 -6.45
C VAL A 162 6.79 -3.00 -7.09
N SER A 163 7.18 -3.31 -8.34
CA SER A 163 6.84 -4.55 -9.05
C SER A 163 5.34 -4.85 -9.21
N PHE A 164 4.48 -3.84 -9.07
CA PHE A 164 3.06 -3.98 -9.45
C PHE A 164 2.91 -3.90 -10.97
N PRO A 165 2.36 -4.94 -11.62
CA PRO A 165 2.12 -4.91 -13.05
C PRO A 165 1.09 -3.82 -13.39
N SER A 166 1.04 -3.45 -14.67
CA SER A 166 -0.06 -2.67 -15.19
C SER A 166 -1.39 -3.41 -14.96
N GLY A 167 -2.46 -2.65 -14.77
CA GLY A 167 -3.77 -3.18 -14.46
C GLY A 167 -4.88 -2.28 -14.97
N ILE A 168 -6.11 -2.71 -14.72
CA ILE A 168 -7.31 -1.99 -15.10
C ILE A 168 -8.00 -1.50 -13.83
N ASN A 169 -8.39 -0.24 -13.82
CA ASN A 169 -9.15 0.35 -12.75
C ASN A 169 -10.50 -0.38 -12.59
N SER A 170 -10.79 -0.80 -11.37
CA SER A 170 -12.08 -1.38 -10.96
C SER A 170 -12.64 -0.73 -9.70
N PHE A 171 -12.17 0.48 -9.36
CA PHE A 171 -12.51 1.16 -8.12
C PHE A 171 -14.00 1.33 -7.92
N ARG A 172 -14.73 1.83 -8.94
CA ARG A 172 -16.16 2.15 -8.79
C ARG A 172 -16.96 0.87 -8.58
N SER A 173 -16.70 -0.18 -9.36
CA SER A 173 -17.33 -1.49 -9.19
C SER A 173 -17.02 -2.11 -7.83
N TRP A 174 -15.77 -2.04 -7.36
CA TRP A 174 -15.36 -2.55 -6.06
C TRP A 174 -16.07 -1.82 -4.91
N MET A 175 -16.05 -0.49 -4.93
CA MET A 175 -16.70 0.35 -3.92
C MET A 175 -18.22 0.23 -3.94
N ASN A 176 -18.84 0.09 -5.11
CA ASN A 176 -20.27 -0.23 -5.22
C ASN A 176 -20.58 -1.61 -4.62
N GLY A 177 -19.67 -2.57 -4.71
CA GLY A 177 -19.83 -3.88 -4.07
C GLY A 177 -19.90 -3.80 -2.53
N LEU A 178 -19.09 -2.91 -1.93
CA LEU A 178 -19.04 -2.72 -0.47
C LEU A 178 -20.16 -1.82 0.05
N TYR A 179 -20.42 -0.69 -0.63
CA TYR A 179 -21.29 0.38 -0.14
C TYR A 179 -22.63 0.48 -0.89
N GLY A 180 -22.85 -0.36 -1.90
CA GLY A 180 -24.06 -0.41 -2.73
C GLY A 180 -24.12 0.64 -3.85
N SER A 181 -23.59 1.85 -3.64
CA SER A 181 -23.56 2.89 -4.68
C SER A 181 -22.55 4.01 -4.40
N GLU A 182 -22.20 4.75 -5.45
CA GLU A 182 -21.39 5.98 -5.38
C GLU A 182 -21.97 7.07 -4.49
N LEU A 183 -23.30 7.15 -4.40
CA LEU A 183 -23.96 8.09 -3.49
C LEU A 183 -23.60 7.85 -2.02
N VAL A 184 -23.11 6.65 -1.67
CA VAL A 184 -22.75 6.27 -0.31
C VAL A 184 -21.24 6.40 -0.08
N TRP A 185 -20.40 5.89 -0.99
CA TRP A 185 -18.95 5.89 -0.77
C TRP A 185 -18.26 7.20 -1.15
N ARG A 186 -18.75 7.94 -2.15
CA ARG A 186 -18.12 9.22 -2.57
C ARG A 186 -18.07 10.24 -1.42
N PRO A 187 -19.15 10.45 -0.63
CA PRO A 187 -19.09 11.33 0.53
C PRO A 187 -18.03 10.97 1.58
N ILE A 188 -17.56 9.72 1.64
CA ILE A 188 -16.46 9.32 2.54
C ILE A 188 -15.17 10.00 2.10
N PHE A 189 -14.88 10.00 0.80
CA PHE A 189 -13.73 10.70 0.22
C PHE A 189 -13.90 12.22 0.27
N ASP A 190 -15.10 12.74 0.02
CA ASP A 190 -15.40 14.16 0.23
C ASP A 190 -15.00 14.58 1.66
N GLY A 191 -15.30 13.74 2.66
CA GLY A 191 -14.92 13.96 4.06
C GLY A 191 -13.41 13.92 4.33
N VAL A 192 -12.66 13.03 3.67
CA VAL A 192 -11.19 12.95 3.79
C VAL A 192 -10.54 14.24 3.25
N PHE A 193 -10.94 14.68 2.06
CA PHE A 193 -10.41 15.92 1.49
C PHE A 193 -10.86 17.16 2.26
N ALA A 194 -12.11 17.18 2.74
CA ALA A 194 -12.58 18.23 3.64
C ALA A 194 -11.75 18.28 4.94
N ARG A 195 -11.34 17.13 5.48
CA ARG A 195 -10.49 17.09 6.68
C ARG A 195 -9.13 17.69 6.43
N TRP A 196 -8.49 17.38 5.30
CA TRP A 196 -7.22 18.02 4.92
C TRP A 196 -7.37 19.53 4.71
N SER A 197 -8.46 19.97 4.08
CA SER A 197 -8.74 21.41 3.88
C SER A 197 -8.96 22.18 5.18
N GLN A 198 -9.47 21.52 6.22
CA GLN A 198 -9.64 22.14 7.54
C GLN A 198 -8.33 22.33 8.30
N VAL A 199 -7.25 21.67 7.89
CA VAL A 199 -5.98 21.67 8.64
C VAL A 199 -4.79 22.17 7.85
N ALA A 200 -4.89 22.36 6.54
CA ALA A 200 -3.85 22.93 5.69
C ALA A 200 -4.44 23.91 4.67
N GLY A 201 -3.60 24.79 4.11
CA GLY A 201 -3.98 25.73 3.05
C GLY A 201 -4.23 25.06 1.68
N ILE A 202 -5.04 24.00 1.66
CA ILE A 202 -5.40 23.27 0.45
C ILE A 202 -6.92 23.26 0.31
N SER A 203 -7.40 23.79 -0.81
CA SER A 203 -8.81 23.67 -1.20
C SER A 203 -9.00 22.48 -2.13
N TYR A 204 -10.03 21.68 -1.91
CA TYR A 204 -10.35 20.53 -2.77
C TYR A 204 -11.66 20.74 -3.51
N VAL A 205 -11.64 20.51 -4.81
CA VAL A 205 -12.83 20.61 -5.68
C VAL A 205 -13.08 19.27 -6.32
N TYR A 206 -14.29 18.74 -6.16
CA TYR A 206 -14.69 17.53 -6.88
C TYR A 206 -14.88 17.86 -8.36
N GLU A 207 -14.15 17.16 -9.23
CA GLU A 207 -14.34 17.15 -10.67
C GLU A 207 -15.19 15.91 -11.04
N PRO A 208 -16.49 16.09 -11.36
CA PRO A 208 -17.38 14.98 -11.67
C PRO A 208 -17.07 14.29 -13.00
N SER A 209 -16.30 14.95 -13.87
CA SER A 209 -15.87 14.40 -15.15
C SER A 209 -14.54 13.67 -14.99
N ASP A 210 -14.38 12.54 -15.65
CA ASP A 210 -13.06 11.96 -15.88
C ASP A 210 -13.09 11.29 -17.25
N ASP A 211 -12.15 11.68 -18.10
CA ASP A 211 -12.07 11.24 -19.50
C ASP A 211 -11.53 9.81 -19.67
N GLY A 212 -11.14 9.15 -18.58
CA GLY A 212 -10.55 7.81 -18.59
C GLY A 212 -9.17 7.78 -19.23
N ALA A 213 -8.47 8.92 -19.35
CA ALA A 213 -7.08 8.95 -19.75
C ALA A 213 -6.25 8.05 -18.82
N GLN A 214 -5.17 7.46 -19.34
CA GLN A 214 -4.29 6.62 -18.53
C GLN A 214 -3.82 7.38 -17.28
N THR A 215 -3.87 6.72 -16.12
CA THR A 215 -3.37 7.30 -14.85
C THR A 215 -1.85 7.37 -14.87
N ASN A 216 -1.30 8.22 -14.02
CA ASN A 216 0.12 8.57 -13.93
C ASN A 216 0.59 9.21 -15.25
N PHE A 217 1.00 10.49 -15.23
CA PHE A 217 1.38 11.33 -16.40
C PHE A 217 0.27 12.19 -17.05
N SER A 218 -1.02 11.95 -16.78
CA SER A 218 -2.10 12.77 -17.34
C SER A 218 -2.45 13.89 -16.36
N PRO A 219 -2.04 15.16 -16.58
CA PRO A 219 -2.26 16.23 -15.60
C PRO A 219 -3.75 16.57 -15.47
N GLY A 220 -4.17 17.09 -14.33
CA GLY A 220 -5.52 17.58 -14.12
C GLY A 220 -5.92 18.68 -15.12
N ILE A 221 -7.18 18.67 -15.53
CA ILE A 221 -7.76 19.68 -16.44
C ILE A 221 -9.18 19.97 -15.97
N LEU A 222 -9.46 21.25 -15.63
CA LEU A 222 -10.78 21.70 -15.20
C LEU A 222 -11.88 21.32 -16.20
N GLY A 223 -12.95 20.71 -15.71
CA GLY A 223 -14.08 20.23 -16.50
C GLY A 223 -13.82 18.93 -17.28
N VAL A 224 -12.67 18.28 -17.09
CA VAL A 224 -12.27 17.07 -17.84
C VAL A 224 -11.82 15.94 -16.92
N ARG A 225 -10.87 16.21 -16.00
CA ARG A 225 -10.33 15.24 -15.03
C ARG A 225 -9.64 15.94 -13.87
N GLY A 226 -9.62 15.31 -12.70
CA GLY A 226 -9.00 15.85 -11.50
C GLY A 226 -7.46 15.83 -11.53
N ASP A 227 -6.85 16.63 -10.66
CA ASP A 227 -5.43 16.56 -10.30
C ASP A 227 -5.12 15.27 -9.52
N LEU A 228 -6.07 14.84 -8.69
CA LEU A 228 -5.98 13.62 -7.89
C LEU A 228 -6.99 12.62 -8.44
N ARG A 229 -6.53 11.49 -8.97
CA ARG A 229 -7.43 10.46 -9.52
C ARG A 229 -7.41 9.21 -8.65
N ILE A 230 -8.56 8.89 -8.08
CA ILE A 230 -8.70 7.79 -7.13
C ILE A 230 -9.09 6.51 -7.86
N CYS A 231 -8.21 5.52 -7.80
CA CYS A 231 -8.32 4.25 -8.50
C CYS A 231 -8.18 3.04 -7.58
N GLY A 232 -8.42 1.85 -8.14
CA GLY A 232 -8.30 0.59 -7.43
C GLY A 232 -8.05 -0.55 -8.39
N LYS A 233 -7.12 -1.43 -8.03
CA LYS A 233 -6.84 -2.71 -8.70
C LYS A 233 -6.32 -3.69 -7.65
N VAL A 234 -6.22 -4.97 -7.99
CA VAL A 234 -5.50 -5.91 -7.11
C VAL A 234 -4.00 -5.59 -7.16
N LEU A 235 -3.37 -5.37 -6.01
CA LEU A 235 -1.93 -5.10 -5.92
C LEU A 235 -1.17 -6.37 -5.58
N ASP A 236 -1.30 -6.87 -4.35
CA ASP A 236 -0.72 -8.11 -3.87
C ASP A 236 -1.74 -9.08 -3.24
N GLY A 237 -2.99 -8.62 -3.07
CA GLY A 237 -4.11 -9.46 -2.66
C GLY A 237 -4.64 -9.04 -1.30
N ASN A 238 -4.68 -9.98 -0.36
CA ASN A 238 -5.19 -9.71 0.98
C ASN A 238 -4.05 -9.64 1.99
N SER A 239 -4.04 -8.57 2.81
CA SER A 239 -2.92 -8.15 3.65
C SER A 239 -1.71 -7.72 2.81
N GLY A 240 -0.66 -7.22 3.45
CA GLY A 240 0.49 -6.64 2.76
C GLY A 240 0.20 -5.19 2.38
N VAL A 241 0.20 -4.87 1.09
CA VAL A 241 0.07 -3.49 0.60
C VAL A 241 -1.38 -3.09 0.44
N LEU A 242 -1.82 -2.08 1.19
CA LEU A 242 -3.18 -1.58 1.17
C LEU A 242 -3.43 -0.58 0.03
N ALA A 243 -2.46 0.27 -0.24
CA ALA A 243 -2.54 1.31 -1.26
C ALA A 243 -1.16 1.94 -1.55
N TYR A 244 -1.13 2.81 -2.57
CA TYR A 244 -0.06 3.77 -2.80
C TYR A 244 -0.60 5.06 -3.42
N ASN A 245 0.20 6.13 -3.36
CA ASN A 245 -0.06 7.41 -4.01
C ASN A 245 1.17 7.89 -4.79
N ASN A 246 0.95 8.46 -5.97
CA ASN A 246 1.99 9.20 -6.66
C ASN A 246 2.23 10.55 -5.98
N PHE A 247 3.47 11.01 -5.95
CA PHE A 247 3.84 12.30 -5.36
C PHE A 247 3.23 13.51 -6.11
N PRO A 248 3.40 14.75 -5.58
CA PRO A 248 2.91 15.94 -6.25
C PRO A 248 3.29 16.07 -7.73
N ASP A 249 2.46 16.81 -8.47
CA ASP A 249 2.45 16.92 -9.95
C ASP A 249 1.99 15.64 -10.69
N ASP A 250 1.48 14.65 -9.95
CA ASP A 250 0.71 13.51 -10.45
C ASP A 250 -0.46 13.21 -9.51
N GLY A 251 -0.20 12.88 -8.24
CA GLY A 251 -1.24 12.79 -7.20
C GLY A 251 -2.22 11.61 -7.30
N ASP A 252 -2.17 10.81 -8.36
CA ASP A 252 -3.01 9.63 -8.54
C ASP A 252 -2.80 8.60 -7.41
N MET A 253 -3.90 8.06 -6.87
CA MET A 253 -3.89 7.08 -5.78
C MET A 253 -4.53 5.77 -6.20
N VAL A 254 -3.99 4.65 -5.70
CA VAL A 254 -4.48 3.31 -6.04
C VAL A 254 -4.58 2.45 -4.81
N PHE A 255 -5.80 1.98 -4.52
CA PHE A 255 -6.09 1.02 -3.46
C PHE A 255 -5.96 -0.43 -3.94
N ASP A 256 -5.57 -1.34 -3.04
CA ASP A 256 -5.72 -2.78 -3.26
C ASP A 256 -7.19 -3.19 -3.11
N ALA A 257 -7.86 -3.35 -4.24
CA ALA A 257 -9.24 -3.80 -4.29
C ALA A 257 -9.42 -5.30 -3.91
N GLY A 258 -8.32 -6.03 -3.72
CA GLY A 258 -8.28 -7.40 -3.24
C GLY A 258 -8.21 -7.55 -1.71
N ASP A 259 -8.03 -6.44 -0.98
CA ASP A 259 -7.77 -6.50 0.46
C ASP A 259 -9.04 -6.44 1.32
N SER A 260 -9.23 -7.43 2.20
CA SER A 260 -10.37 -7.49 3.11
C SER A 260 -10.31 -6.49 4.25
N PHE A 261 -9.17 -5.81 4.46
CA PHE A 261 -9.01 -4.70 5.39
C PHE A 261 -10.11 -3.65 5.21
N PHE A 262 -10.50 -3.36 3.97
CA PHE A 262 -11.53 -2.37 3.65
C PHE A 262 -12.98 -2.89 3.81
N ASN A 263 -13.18 -4.19 4.05
CA ASN A 263 -14.51 -4.76 4.28
C ASN A 263 -15.07 -4.39 5.66
N ASP A 264 -14.21 -4.01 6.61
CA ASP A 264 -14.62 -3.50 7.91
C ASP A 264 -15.00 -2.01 7.80
N MET A 265 -16.30 -1.78 7.58
CA MET A 265 -16.90 -0.45 7.46
C MET A 265 -17.31 0.16 8.82
N SER A 266 -16.84 -0.41 9.94
CA SER A 266 -17.13 0.15 11.27
C SER A 266 -16.56 1.56 11.46
N ASN A 267 -17.08 2.30 12.45
CA ASN A 267 -16.66 3.68 12.75
C ASN A 267 -16.68 4.60 11.52
N SER A 268 -17.74 4.48 10.73
CA SER A 268 -17.91 5.22 9.46
C SER A 268 -16.73 4.98 8.51
N SER A 269 -16.36 3.70 8.32
CA SER A 269 -15.28 3.26 7.43
C SER A 269 -13.92 3.87 7.78
N LEU A 270 -13.58 3.90 9.07
CA LEU A 270 -12.35 4.51 9.58
C LEU A 270 -11.09 3.98 8.86
N ARG A 271 -11.04 2.68 8.58
CA ARG A 271 -9.95 2.04 7.83
C ARG A 271 -9.74 2.67 6.45
N LEU A 272 -10.81 2.78 5.67
CA LEU A 272 -10.76 3.42 4.36
C LEU A 272 -10.37 4.89 4.48
N ARG A 273 -10.95 5.63 5.43
CA ARG A 273 -10.67 7.04 5.63
C ARG A 273 -9.21 7.30 5.99
N ASN A 274 -8.64 6.52 6.90
CA ASN A 274 -7.25 6.68 7.30
C ASN A 274 -6.27 6.30 6.19
N VAL A 275 -6.51 5.21 5.45
CA VAL A 275 -5.65 4.87 4.30
C VAL A 275 -5.77 5.95 3.22
N ALA A 276 -6.98 6.39 2.87
CA ALA A 276 -7.16 7.49 1.91
C ALA A 276 -6.47 8.79 2.35
N ALA A 277 -6.55 9.13 3.64
CA ALA A 277 -5.87 10.29 4.19
C ALA A 277 -4.34 10.14 4.16
N HIS A 278 -3.82 8.95 4.48
CA HIS A 278 -2.40 8.61 4.44
C HIS A 278 -1.84 8.72 3.02
N GLU A 279 -2.50 8.07 2.07
CA GLU A 279 -2.09 8.13 0.66
C GLU A 279 -2.12 9.56 0.14
N HIS A 280 -3.16 10.31 0.48
CA HIS A 280 -3.22 11.71 0.11
C HIS A 280 -2.09 12.55 0.75
N GLY A 281 -1.61 12.17 1.94
CA GLY A 281 -0.39 12.74 2.54
C GLY A 281 0.81 12.64 1.61
N HIS A 282 1.05 11.47 1.00
CA HIS A 282 2.05 11.31 -0.06
C HIS A 282 1.73 12.19 -1.28
N GLY A 283 0.46 12.26 -1.67
CA GLY A 283 -0.02 13.12 -2.76
C GLY A 283 0.21 14.62 -2.55
N ILE A 284 0.45 15.06 -1.31
CA ILE A 284 0.83 16.44 -0.99
C ILE A 284 2.31 16.59 -0.60
N GLY A 285 3.10 15.52 -0.73
CA GLY A 285 4.55 15.54 -0.58
C GLY A 285 5.06 15.04 0.77
N GLU A 286 4.20 14.50 1.63
CA GLU A 286 4.65 13.90 2.89
C GLU A 286 5.29 12.52 2.65
N LEU A 287 6.36 12.24 3.37
CA LEU A 287 7.05 10.95 3.32
C LEU A 287 6.80 10.18 4.62
N HIS A 288 6.98 8.86 4.58
CA HIS A 288 6.90 8.04 5.78
C HIS A 288 7.85 8.51 6.89
N VAL A 289 7.36 8.45 8.11
CA VAL A 289 8.07 8.95 9.31
C VAL A 289 8.34 7.84 10.33
N CYS A 290 9.39 8.05 11.11
CA CYS A 290 9.77 7.25 12.28
C CYS A 290 9.81 8.11 13.55
N PRO A 291 9.70 7.52 14.76
CA PRO A 291 9.52 6.09 15.04
C PRO A 291 8.13 5.56 14.67
N LEU A 292 8.00 4.23 14.57
CA LEU A 292 6.73 3.52 14.38
C LEU A 292 6.09 3.24 15.74
N ASP A 293 5.29 4.18 16.22
CA ASP A 293 4.66 4.17 17.55
C ASP A 293 3.15 4.45 17.51
N GLU A 294 2.55 4.35 16.32
CA GLU A 294 1.11 4.42 16.07
C GLU A 294 0.46 5.75 16.49
N ILE A 295 1.16 6.86 16.26
CA ILE A 295 0.71 8.22 16.64
C ILE A 295 0.76 9.23 15.50
N LYS A 296 1.19 8.83 14.30
CA LYS A 296 1.31 9.70 13.12
C LYS A 296 0.63 9.02 11.93
N LEU A 297 -0.10 9.80 11.13
CA LEU A 297 -0.80 9.25 9.97
C LEU A 297 0.21 8.70 8.96
N MET A 298 1.33 9.38 8.74
CA MET A 298 2.37 8.99 7.79
C MET A 298 3.31 7.89 8.30
N GLU A 299 2.91 7.10 9.30
CA GLU A 299 3.61 5.83 9.57
C GLU A 299 3.29 4.81 8.46
N PRO A 300 4.25 4.00 8.00
CA PRO A 300 4.06 3.03 6.92
C PRO A 300 2.98 1.98 7.20
N ILE A 301 2.61 1.75 8.46
CA ILE A 301 1.53 0.81 8.83
C ILE A 301 0.25 1.60 9.09
N ALA A 302 -0.85 1.19 8.45
CA ALA A 302 -2.15 1.80 8.68
C ALA A 302 -2.58 1.66 10.16
N SER A 303 -2.96 2.77 10.78
CA SER A 303 -3.52 2.79 12.13
C SER A 303 -5.03 3.05 12.14
N VAL A 304 -5.70 2.51 13.16
CA VAL A 304 -7.09 2.83 13.51
C VAL A 304 -7.21 3.44 14.92
N ALA A 305 -6.08 3.82 15.54
CA ALA A 305 -6.03 4.43 16.87
C ALA A 305 -6.54 5.88 16.90
N PHE A 306 -6.56 6.53 15.74
CA PHE A 306 -6.99 7.91 15.53
C PHE A 306 -7.74 8.05 14.19
N ASP A 307 -8.28 9.24 13.91
CA ASP A 307 -9.04 9.55 12.68
C ASP A 307 -8.39 10.73 11.95
N GLY A 308 -7.72 10.41 10.84
CA GLY A 308 -7.08 11.39 9.96
C GLY A 308 -5.74 11.97 10.46
N PRO A 309 -5.32 13.12 9.90
CA PRO A 309 -4.00 13.72 10.14
C PRO A 309 -3.77 14.09 11.61
N GLN A 310 -2.57 13.78 12.11
CA GLN A 310 -2.07 14.10 13.44
C GLN A 310 -1.14 15.32 13.40
N HIS A 311 -0.65 15.77 14.55
CA HIS A 311 0.18 16.98 14.63
C HIS A 311 1.44 16.91 13.76
N ASP A 312 2.02 15.73 13.58
CA ASP A 312 3.18 15.55 12.70
C ASP A 312 2.83 15.88 11.25
N ASP A 313 1.77 15.23 10.76
CA ASP A 313 1.28 15.35 9.39
C ASP A 313 0.78 16.79 9.11
N ILE A 314 0.00 17.37 10.03
CA ILE A 314 -0.53 18.75 9.89
C ILE A 314 0.59 19.79 9.77
N ARG A 315 1.60 19.71 10.65
CA ARG A 315 2.73 20.66 10.61
C ARG A 315 3.60 20.44 9.37
N ASN A 316 3.67 19.21 8.88
CA ASN A 316 4.33 18.89 7.63
C ASN A 316 3.62 19.60 6.46
N ALA A 317 2.31 19.39 6.33
CA ALA A 317 1.48 20.06 5.33
C ALA A 317 1.58 21.60 5.40
N HIS A 318 1.62 22.20 6.59
CA HIS A 318 1.83 23.65 6.76
C HIS A 318 3.15 24.13 6.15
N GLY A 319 4.22 23.34 6.26
CA GLY A 319 5.52 23.67 5.67
C GLY A 319 5.47 23.84 4.15
N HIS A 320 4.59 23.09 3.48
CA HIS A 320 4.36 23.25 2.05
C HIS A 320 3.27 24.25 1.72
N TYR A 321 2.08 24.14 2.29
CA TYR A 321 0.86 24.81 1.80
C TYR A 321 0.29 25.85 2.76
N GLY A 322 0.98 26.10 3.87
CA GLY A 322 0.50 27.00 4.92
C GLY A 322 -0.70 26.42 5.66
N ASP A 323 -1.28 27.23 6.54
CA ASP A 323 -2.45 26.85 7.32
C ASP A 323 -3.77 27.24 6.61
N PRO A 324 -4.94 26.84 7.14
CA PRO A 324 -6.24 27.15 6.53
C PRO A 324 -6.61 28.64 6.46
N PHE A 325 -5.87 29.52 7.14
CA PHE A 325 -6.15 30.96 7.24
C PHE A 325 -5.30 31.79 6.27
N GLU A 326 -4.39 31.17 5.53
CA GLU A 326 -3.57 31.84 4.53
C GLU A 326 -4.41 32.49 3.39
N PRO A 327 -3.95 33.62 2.79
CA PRO A 327 -2.69 34.31 3.08
C PRO A 327 -2.81 35.30 4.25
N ASP A 328 -2.31 34.98 5.44
CA ASP A 328 -2.44 35.82 6.64
C ASP A 328 -1.12 36.50 7.06
N ASN A 329 -0.14 36.49 6.15
CA ASN A 329 1.23 36.99 6.29
C ASN A 329 1.40 38.51 6.53
N THR A 330 0.31 39.28 6.63
CA THR A 330 0.36 40.72 6.94
C THR A 330 -0.74 41.11 7.93
N PRO A 331 -0.58 42.20 8.71
CA PRO A 331 -1.66 42.68 9.57
C PRO A 331 -2.96 43.00 8.82
N GLY A 332 -2.88 43.36 7.53
CA GLY A 332 -4.06 43.68 6.71
C GLY A 332 -4.77 42.47 6.12
N THR A 333 -4.12 41.31 6.11
CA THR A 333 -4.67 40.03 5.63
C THR A 333 -4.82 39.01 6.76
N ALA A 334 -4.45 39.38 7.99
CA ALA A 334 -4.58 38.56 9.17
C ALA A 334 -6.03 38.13 9.42
N THR A 335 -6.22 36.85 9.75
CA THR A 335 -7.54 36.36 10.17
C THR A 335 -7.88 36.87 11.56
N ASP A 336 -9.01 37.56 11.70
CA ASP A 336 -9.53 37.99 12.99
C ASP A 336 -10.12 36.78 13.74
N LEU A 337 -9.36 36.27 14.71
CA LEU A 337 -9.80 35.18 15.60
C LEU A 337 -10.73 35.65 16.73
N GLY A 338 -11.08 36.94 16.74
CA GLY A 338 -11.88 37.59 17.78
C GLY A 338 -11.08 37.93 19.03
N GLY A 339 -11.75 38.58 19.98
CA GLY A 339 -11.15 38.90 21.28
C GLY A 339 -10.98 37.64 22.14
N LEU A 340 -9.79 37.45 22.73
CA LEU A 340 -9.55 36.40 23.71
C LEU A 340 -10.43 36.62 24.95
N ALA A 341 -11.49 35.82 25.08
CA ALA A 341 -12.28 35.78 26.31
C ALA A 341 -11.49 35.02 27.38
N ILE A 342 -10.84 35.75 28.29
CA ILE A 342 -10.25 35.18 29.49
C ILE A 342 -11.41 34.92 30.46
N SER A 343 -11.86 33.66 30.55
CA SER A 343 -12.83 33.21 31.56
C SER A 343 -12.14 32.78 32.83
#